data_AF-A0A151QMQ5-F1
#
_entry.id   AF-A0A151QMQ5-F1
#
_cell.length_a   1.000
_cell.length_b   1.000
_cell.length_c   1.000
_cell.angle_alpha   90.00
_cell.angle_beta   90.00
_cell.angle_gamma   90.00
#
_symmetry.space_group_name_H-M   'P 1'
#
loop_
_entity.id
_entity.type
_entity.pdbx_description
1 polymer ?
#
loop_
_entity_poly.entity_id
_entity_poly.type
_entity_poly.pdbx_seq_one_letter_code
_entity_poly.pdbx_strand_id
1 'polypeptide(L)'
;MFEACEPQTCGNGANISYPFHIRGKQNSFCGLADFELTCGNNGFPILNLVDTDYTIQTIFYNNHSLRVSNPVFLQPNASSCFGRTRNLTVAKFRFRLAPNQRQVFLIYGCHLEALPEGLQERRIGCDAGNKTTSVLGLDAKEDQNLRYAMENCEGGMVNAAVEDTNGGITEALGKGLLLIWDATNCSQCIRSGGRCGFDRDMYAFRCYCPDRPHAVRCVTGMYLI
;
A
#
# COMPACT_ATOMS: atom_id res chain seq x y z
N MET A 1 17.62 -13.47 18.84
CA MET A 1 16.58 -13.46 17.78
C MET A 1 15.24 -12.99 18.30
N PHE A 2 14.77 -13.45 19.47
CA PHE A 2 13.55 -12.94 20.10
C PHE A 2 13.56 -11.41 20.27
N GLU A 3 14.51 -10.85 21.02
CA GLU A 3 14.66 -9.40 21.19
C GLU A 3 14.92 -8.64 19.89
N ALA A 4 15.45 -9.32 18.86
CA ALA A 4 15.70 -8.69 17.57
C ALA A 4 14.40 -8.40 16.78
N CYS A 5 13.30 -9.09 17.11
CA CYS A 5 12.01 -8.98 16.43
C CYS A 5 10.95 -8.26 17.26
N GLU A 6 11.38 -7.35 18.14
CA GLU A 6 10.44 -6.41 18.77
C GLU A 6 9.80 -5.51 17.70
N PRO A 7 8.52 -5.14 17.88
CA PRO A 7 7.88 -4.18 17.02
C PRO A 7 8.64 -2.86 16.98
N GLN A 8 8.81 -2.29 15.79
CA GLN A 8 9.50 -1.02 15.58
C GLN A 8 8.57 -0.01 14.89
N THR A 9 8.92 1.27 14.91
CA THR A 9 8.16 2.33 14.23
C THR A 9 9.02 3.14 13.30
N CYS A 10 8.40 3.82 12.34
CA CYS A 10 9.04 4.88 11.55
C CYS A 10 8.99 6.25 12.24
N GLY A 11 8.47 6.33 13.46
CA GLY A 11 8.18 7.57 14.19
C GLY A 11 6.69 7.87 14.16
N ASN A 12 6.13 8.08 12.96
CA ASN A 12 4.70 8.24 12.74
C ASN A 12 4.07 6.92 12.25
N GLY A 13 2.75 6.79 12.41
CA GLY A 13 1.99 5.63 11.95
C GLY A 13 2.00 4.44 12.91
N ALA A 14 1.93 3.22 12.36
CA ALA A 14 1.69 1.99 13.13
C ALA A 14 2.99 1.31 13.61
N ASN A 15 2.89 0.55 14.71
CA ASN A 15 3.91 -0.42 15.09
C ASN A 15 4.05 -1.51 14.02
N ILE A 16 5.27 -1.70 13.54
CA ILE A 16 5.64 -2.67 12.51
C ILE A 16 6.13 -3.95 13.17
N SER A 17 5.44 -5.04 12.85
CA SER A 17 5.70 -6.39 13.32
C SER A 17 5.43 -7.37 12.18
N TYR A 18 5.85 -8.62 12.37
CA TYR A 18 5.62 -9.70 11.42
C TYR A 18 4.17 -9.69 10.87
N PRO A 19 3.95 -9.84 9.54
CA PRO A 19 4.93 -10.26 8.53
C PRO A 19 5.87 -9.16 8.02
N PHE A 20 5.63 -7.91 8.41
CA PHE A 20 6.41 -6.76 7.98
C PHE A 20 7.68 -6.60 8.82
N HIS A 21 8.70 -6.02 8.21
CA HIS A 21 9.92 -5.64 8.93
C HIS A 21 10.53 -4.38 8.31
N ILE A 22 11.10 -3.51 9.14
CA ILE A 22 11.71 -2.26 8.68
C ILE A 22 13.20 -2.48 8.39
N ARG A 23 13.64 -2.20 7.15
CA ARG A 23 15.05 -2.23 6.76
C ARG A 23 15.87 -1.31 7.67
N GLY A 24 16.96 -1.85 8.23
CA GLY A 24 17.88 -1.10 9.07
C GLY A 24 17.39 -0.85 10.51
N LYS A 25 16.16 -1.24 10.87
CA LYS A 25 15.67 -1.21 12.26
C LYS A 25 15.35 -2.59 12.83
N GLN A 26 14.92 -3.52 11.98
CA GLN A 26 14.66 -4.91 12.34
C GLN A 26 15.54 -5.83 11.51
N ASN A 27 15.89 -6.99 12.08
CA ASN A 27 16.63 -7.99 11.33
C ASN A 27 15.76 -8.59 10.23
N SER A 28 16.39 -9.00 9.13
CA SER A 28 15.71 -9.55 7.95
C SER A 28 14.92 -10.82 8.23
N PHE A 29 15.26 -11.54 9.30
CA PHE A 29 14.55 -12.74 9.76
C PHE A 29 13.27 -12.43 10.57
N CYS A 30 12.95 -11.17 10.85
CA CYS A 30 11.75 -10.79 11.62
C CYS A 30 10.49 -10.67 10.75
N GLY A 31 10.62 -10.73 9.43
CA GLY A 31 9.53 -10.63 8.48
C GLY A 31 9.86 -11.32 7.17
N LEU A 32 8.90 -11.32 6.25
CA LEU A 32 9.06 -11.89 4.92
C LEU A 32 9.82 -10.91 4.02
N ALA A 33 10.61 -11.42 3.08
CA ALA A 33 11.34 -10.59 2.12
C ALA A 33 10.42 -9.63 1.33
N ASP A 34 9.27 -10.13 0.87
CA ASP A 34 8.26 -9.36 0.13
C ASP A 34 7.51 -8.31 0.98
N PHE A 35 7.78 -8.27 2.29
CA PHE A 35 7.13 -7.40 3.27
C PHE A 35 8.14 -6.46 3.93
N GLU A 36 9.31 -6.28 3.32
CA GLU A 36 10.27 -5.28 3.75
C GLU A 36 9.70 -3.87 3.56
N LEU A 37 9.79 -3.06 4.62
CA LEU A 37 9.38 -1.67 4.63
C LEU A 37 10.59 -0.76 4.80
N THR A 38 10.45 0.46 4.32
CA THR A 38 11.36 1.57 4.64
C THR A 38 10.60 2.67 5.38
N CYS A 39 11.32 3.63 5.96
CA CYS A 39 10.71 4.79 6.58
C CYS A 39 10.86 6.01 5.68
N GLY A 40 9.74 6.66 5.40
CA GLY A 40 9.72 7.95 4.70
C GLY A 40 10.19 9.08 5.59
N ASN A 41 10.60 10.20 4.98
CA ASN A 41 11.02 11.41 5.71
C ASN A 41 9.89 12.03 6.55
N ASN A 42 8.63 11.74 6.21
CA ASN A 42 7.45 12.12 6.98
C ASN A 42 7.20 11.21 8.19
N GLY A 43 8.07 10.22 8.44
CA GLY A 43 7.97 9.27 9.53
C GLY A 43 6.97 8.14 9.27
N PHE A 44 6.34 8.03 8.10
CA PHE A 44 5.43 6.93 7.79
C PHE A 44 6.15 5.74 7.14
N PRO A 45 5.66 4.51 7.32
CA PRO A 45 6.21 3.34 6.63
C PRO A 45 5.90 3.38 5.12
N ILE A 46 6.85 2.94 4.31
CA ILE A 46 6.74 2.85 2.86
C ILE A 46 6.81 1.39 2.43
N LEU A 47 5.82 0.98 1.64
CA LEU A 47 5.77 -0.30 0.95
C LEU A 47 6.10 -0.08 -0.53
N ASN A 48 7.07 -0.82 -1.05
CA ASN A 48 7.39 -0.81 -2.48
C ASN A 48 6.67 -1.95 -3.20
N LEU A 49 5.88 -1.62 -4.22
CA LEU A 49 5.18 -2.58 -5.09
C LEU A 49 5.59 -2.33 -6.55
N VAL A 50 6.39 -3.23 -7.13
CA VAL A 50 6.84 -3.19 -8.54
C VAL A 50 7.28 -1.78 -8.96
N ASP A 51 8.33 -1.28 -8.29
CA ASP A 51 8.93 0.05 -8.52
C ASP A 51 8.01 1.24 -8.21
N THR A 52 6.95 1.03 -7.42
CA THR A 52 6.08 2.12 -6.95
C THR A 52 6.04 2.13 -5.43
N ASP A 53 6.40 3.27 -4.85
CA ASP A 53 6.32 3.48 -3.41
C ASP A 53 4.92 3.89 -2.99
N TYR A 54 4.38 3.19 -1.99
CA TYR A 54 3.12 3.49 -1.36
C TYR A 54 3.35 3.81 0.11
N THR A 55 2.73 4.88 0.60
CA THR A 55 2.74 5.21 2.02
C THR A 55 1.70 4.36 2.74
N ILE A 56 2.11 3.64 3.77
CA ILE A 56 1.19 2.89 4.63
C ILE A 56 0.52 3.87 5.59
N GLN A 57 -0.80 4.01 5.47
CA GLN A 57 -1.62 4.83 6.34
C GLN A 57 -2.02 4.08 7.61
N THR A 58 -2.38 2.80 7.47
CA THR A 58 -2.84 1.98 8.60
C THR A 58 -2.61 0.49 8.29
N ILE A 59 -2.27 -0.29 9.32
CA ILE A 59 -2.13 -1.75 9.24
C ILE A 59 -3.14 -2.38 10.18
N PHE A 60 -3.98 -3.27 9.64
CA PHE A 60 -4.99 -4.03 10.36
C PHE A 60 -4.53 -5.49 10.52
N TYR A 61 -3.66 -5.75 11.50
CA TYR A 61 -3.08 -7.08 11.72
C TYR A 61 -4.13 -8.19 11.89
N ASN A 62 -5.24 -7.91 12.56
CA ASN A 62 -6.30 -8.91 12.78
C ASN A 62 -7.02 -9.31 11.49
N ASN A 63 -7.09 -8.40 10.51
CA ASN A 63 -7.83 -8.59 9.27
C ASN A 63 -6.92 -8.97 8.10
N HIS A 64 -5.61 -9.06 8.35
CA HIS A 64 -4.58 -9.20 7.34
C HIS A 64 -4.72 -8.16 6.20
N SER A 65 -5.06 -6.92 6.52
CA SER A 65 -5.22 -5.85 5.53
C SER A 65 -4.52 -4.55 5.91
N LEU A 66 -4.05 -3.81 4.92
CA LEU A 66 -3.42 -2.49 5.11
C LEU A 66 -4.05 -1.47 4.17
N ARG A 67 -4.13 -0.23 4.65
CA ARG A 67 -4.48 0.92 3.82
C ARG A 67 -3.21 1.59 3.35
N VAL A 68 -3.10 1.79 2.04
CA VAL A 68 -1.97 2.44 1.39
C VAL A 68 -2.43 3.55 0.47
N SER A 69 -1.65 4.63 0.41
CA SER A 69 -1.90 5.75 -0.49
C SER A 69 -0.69 5.97 -1.40
N ASN A 70 -0.94 6.35 -2.65
CA ASN A 70 0.15 6.80 -3.52
C ASN A 70 0.56 8.22 -3.09
N PRO A 71 1.84 8.48 -2.79
CA PRO A 71 2.30 9.78 -2.30
C PRO A 71 2.02 10.94 -3.27
N VAL A 72 1.85 10.66 -4.57
CA VAL A 72 1.48 11.65 -5.58
C VAL A 72 0.17 12.37 -5.24
N PHE A 73 -0.78 11.69 -4.57
CA PHE A 73 -2.10 12.24 -4.26
C PHE A 73 -2.25 12.76 -2.83
N LEU A 74 -1.18 12.78 -2.04
CA LEU A 74 -1.24 13.28 -0.66
C LEU A 74 -1.35 14.82 -0.58
N GLN A 75 -1.29 15.53 -1.71
CA GLN A 75 -1.57 16.96 -1.81
C GLN A 75 -2.94 17.15 -2.48
N PRO A 76 -4.02 17.39 -1.72
CA PRO A 76 -5.40 17.27 -2.19
C PRO A 76 -5.92 18.51 -2.94
N ASN A 77 -5.08 19.51 -3.20
CA ASN A 77 -5.56 20.77 -3.74
C ASN A 77 -5.68 20.66 -5.28
N ALA A 78 -6.75 21.17 -5.88
CA ALA A 78 -6.94 21.18 -7.33
C ALA A 78 -5.86 21.98 -8.10
N SER A 79 -5.04 22.77 -7.40
CA SER A 79 -3.86 23.44 -7.95
C SER A 79 -2.61 22.57 -8.00
N SER A 80 -2.66 21.37 -7.41
CA SER A 80 -1.52 20.44 -7.39
C SER A 80 -1.36 19.78 -8.76
N CYS A 81 -0.11 19.65 -9.20
CA CYS A 81 0.21 18.90 -10.40
C CYS A 81 0.68 17.50 -10.03
N PHE A 82 0.08 16.49 -10.66
CA PHE A 82 0.37 15.09 -10.38
C PHE A 82 1.38 14.54 -11.38
N GLY A 83 2.42 13.88 -10.86
CA GLY A 83 3.29 13.06 -11.69
C GLY A 83 2.54 11.84 -12.22
N ARG A 84 2.97 11.32 -13.38
CA ARG A 84 2.36 10.10 -13.93
C ARG A 84 2.54 8.93 -12.96
N THR A 85 1.42 8.32 -12.59
CA THR A 85 1.39 7.09 -11.80
C THR A 85 1.46 5.86 -12.70
N ARG A 86 1.64 4.69 -12.09
CA ARG A 86 1.63 3.39 -12.78
C ARG A 86 0.37 2.61 -12.39
N ASN A 87 -0.03 1.68 -13.26
CA ASN A 87 -1.08 0.73 -12.94
C ASN A 87 -0.65 -0.12 -11.74
N LEU A 88 -1.57 -0.27 -10.78
CA LEU A 88 -1.34 -1.07 -9.59
C LEU A 88 -1.01 -2.52 -9.98
N THR A 89 0.19 -2.98 -9.60
CA THR A 89 0.60 -4.37 -9.84
C THR A 89 0.89 -5.05 -8.51
N VAL A 90 -0.09 -5.81 -8.00
CA VAL A 90 0.00 -6.53 -6.73
C VAL A 90 0.34 -8.01 -6.90
N ALA A 91 0.10 -8.58 -8.09
CA ALA A 91 0.16 -10.02 -8.35
C ALA A 91 1.54 -10.66 -8.21
N LYS A 92 2.62 -9.87 -8.12
CA LYS A 92 3.99 -10.36 -7.89
C LYS A 92 4.30 -10.61 -6.42
N PHE A 93 3.43 -10.20 -5.50
CA PHE A 93 3.66 -10.27 -4.07
C PHE A 93 2.53 -11.04 -3.39
N ARG A 94 2.71 -11.40 -2.11
CA ARG A 94 1.62 -11.94 -1.27
C ARG A 94 0.62 -10.86 -0.84
N PHE A 95 0.28 -9.97 -1.76
CA PHE A 95 -0.74 -8.94 -1.63
C PHE A 95 -1.78 -9.10 -2.73
N ARG A 96 -3.02 -8.75 -2.40
CA ARG A 96 -4.12 -8.64 -3.36
C ARG A 96 -4.97 -7.43 -3.04
N LEU A 97 -5.64 -6.89 -4.04
CA LEU A 97 -6.61 -5.83 -3.82
C LEU A 97 -7.76 -6.37 -2.94
N ALA A 98 -8.19 -5.57 -1.96
CA ALA A 98 -9.34 -5.91 -1.15
C ALA A 98 -10.63 -5.96 -2.01
N PRO A 99 -11.69 -6.67 -1.58
CA PRO A 99 -13.00 -6.51 -2.20
C PRO A 99 -13.54 -5.09 -2.01
N ASN A 100 -14.55 -4.71 -2.80
CA ASN A 100 -15.24 -3.43 -2.71
C ASN A 100 -14.28 -2.22 -2.81
N GLN A 101 -13.36 -2.28 -3.77
CA GLN A 101 -12.55 -1.13 -4.17
C GLN A 101 -13.18 -0.54 -5.43
N ARG A 102 -13.18 0.79 -5.51
CA ARG A 102 -13.67 1.55 -6.64
C ARG A 102 -12.54 1.76 -7.64
N GLN A 103 -12.85 1.58 -8.92
CA GLN A 103 -11.89 1.73 -9.99
C GLN A 103 -12.06 3.07 -10.70
N VAL A 104 -10.97 3.82 -10.80
CA VAL A 104 -10.92 5.16 -11.35
C VAL A 104 -9.87 5.23 -12.45
N PHE A 105 -10.21 5.91 -13.54
CA PHE A 105 -9.26 6.24 -14.60
C PHE A 105 -8.74 7.66 -14.40
N LEU A 106 -7.41 7.77 -14.46
CA LEU A 106 -6.70 9.05 -14.47
C LEU A 106 -6.22 9.31 -15.88
N ILE A 107 -6.73 10.38 -16.50
CA ILE A 107 -6.39 10.76 -17.87
C ILE A 107 -5.55 12.02 -17.82
N TYR A 108 -4.32 11.94 -18.30
CA TYR A 108 -3.33 13.02 -18.25
C TYR A 108 -3.34 13.81 -19.57
N GLY A 109 -2.78 15.02 -19.56
CA GLY A 109 -2.55 15.78 -20.79
C GLY A 109 -3.81 16.33 -21.45
N CYS A 110 -4.84 16.70 -20.68
CA CYS A 110 -6.10 17.21 -21.20
C CYS A 110 -6.11 18.75 -21.28
N HIS A 111 -6.50 19.31 -22.43
CA HIS A 111 -6.72 20.76 -22.60
C HIS A 111 -8.19 21.09 -22.29
N LEU A 112 -8.47 21.64 -21.09
CA LEU A 112 -9.85 21.82 -20.60
C LEU A 112 -10.73 22.67 -21.51
N GLU A 113 -10.19 23.73 -22.11
CA GLU A 113 -10.94 24.64 -22.99
C GLU A 113 -11.46 23.95 -24.26
N ALA A 114 -10.83 22.84 -24.65
CA ALA A 114 -11.25 22.03 -25.80
C ALA A 114 -12.25 20.92 -25.43
N LEU A 115 -12.57 20.75 -24.14
CA LEU A 115 -13.45 19.68 -23.65
C LEU A 115 -14.85 20.19 -23.31
N PRO A 116 -15.89 19.33 -23.41
CA PRO A 116 -17.23 19.63 -22.92
C PRO A 116 -17.25 19.96 -21.41
N GLU A 117 -18.19 20.82 -20.99
CA GLU A 117 -18.34 21.29 -19.61
C GLU A 117 -18.37 20.14 -18.58
N GLY A 118 -19.11 19.06 -18.87
CA GLY A 118 -19.17 17.89 -17.99
C GLY A 118 -17.83 17.17 -17.78
N LEU A 119 -16.86 17.27 -18.71
CA LEU A 119 -15.50 16.76 -18.52
C LEU A 119 -14.59 17.77 -17.81
N GLN A 120 -14.85 19.07 -17.97
CA GLN A 120 -14.11 20.12 -17.26
C GLN A 120 -14.33 20.00 -15.74
N GLU A 121 -15.55 19.65 -15.33
CA GLU A 121 -15.91 19.39 -13.92
C GLU A 121 -15.20 18.15 -13.33
N ARG A 122 -14.70 17.23 -14.17
CA ARG A 122 -13.95 16.03 -13.75
C ARG A 122 -12.46 16.31 -13.46
N ARG A 123 -12.04 17.57 -13.53
CA ARG A 123 -10.67 17.98 -13.27
C ARG A 123 -10.29 17.69 -11.82
N ILE A 124 -9.19 16.94 -11.63
CA ILE A 124 -8.62 16.68 -10.31
C ILE A 124 -7.33 17.47 -10.04
N GLY A 125 -6.63 17.93 -11.09
CA GLY A 125 -5.39 18.70 -10.95
C GLY A 125 -4.72 19.00 -12.30
N CYS A 126 -3.45 19.42 -12.27
CA CYS A 126 -2.61 19.61 -13.47
C CYS A 126 -1.68 18.42 -13.73
N ASP A 127 -1.17 18.28 -14.96
CA ASP A 127 -0.12 17.32 -15.28
C ASP A 127 1.24 17.90 -14.88
N ALA A 128 2.04 17.16 -14.09
CA ALA A 128 3.38 17.62 -13.72
C ALA A 128 4.36 17.65 -14.90
N GLY A 129 4.13 16.83 -15.94
CA GLY A 129 4.93 16.81 -17.17
C GLY A 129 4.67 18.03 -18.07
N ASN A 130 3.44 18.56 -18.04
CA ASN A 130 3.08 19.81 -18.70
C ASN A 130 2.00 20.55 -17.90
N LYS A 131 2.41 21.57 -17.14
CA LYS A 131 1.51 22.28 -16.22
C LYS A 131 0.37 23.05 -16.90
N THR A 132 0.40 23.22 -18.23
CA THR A 132 -0.71 23.83 -18.99
C THR A 132 -1.86 22.86 -19.24
N THR A 133 -1.63 21.56 -19.06
CA THR A 133 -2.65 20.52 -19.25
C THR A 133 -3.14 20.00 -17.90
N SER A 134 -4.34 19.43 -17.92
CA SER A 134 -5.05 18.94 -16.75
C SER A 134 -5.07 17.42 -16.68
N VAL A 135 -5.29 16.92 -15.47
CA VAL A 135 -5.59 15.52 -15.20
C VAL A 135 -7.06 15.41 -14.84
N LEU A 136 -7.77 14.51 -15.52
CA LEU A 136 -9.16 14.19 -15.25
C LEU A 136 -9.26 12.88 -14.47
N GLY A 137 -10.20 12.82 -13.53
CA GLY A 137 -10.58 11.61 -12.82
C GLY A 137 -11.97 11.16 -13.26
N LEU A 138 -12.08 9.93 -13.77
CA LEU A 138 -13.35 9.37 -14.23
C LEU A 138 -13.60 8.00 -13.58
N ASP A 139 -14.86 7.71 -13.27
CA ASP A 139 -15.25 6.41 -12.74
C ASP A 139 -15.37 5.36 -13.83
N ALA A 140 -14.71 4.22 -13.62
CA ALA A 140 -14.63 3.17 -14.63
C ALA A 140 -15.99 2.55 -15.00
N LYS A 141 -16.97 2.61 -14.10
CA LYS A 141 -18.30 2.00 -14.29
C LYS A 141 -19.35 2.97 -14.82
N GLU A 142 -19.13 4.27 -14.69
CA GLU A 142 -20.21 5.26 -14.77
C GLU A 142 -20.00 6.31 -15.87
N ASP A 143 -18.76 6.51 -16.35
CA ASP A 143 -18.49 7.63 -17.23
C ASP A 143 -18.53 7.25 -18.72
N GLN A 144 -19.65 7.60 -19.38
CA GLN A 144 -19.81 7.47 -20.84
C GLN A 144 -18.78 8.31 -21.62
N ASN A 145 -18.18 9.32 -20.97
CA ASN A 145 -17.20 10.21 -21.59
C ASN A 145 -15.77 9.65 -21.56
N LEU A 146 -15.56 8.46 -20.99
CA LEU A 146 -14.23 7.85 -20.93
C LEU A 146 -13.56 7.76 -22.30
N ARG A 147 -14.29 7.26 -23.31
CA ARG A 147 -13.75 7.11 -24.67
C ARG A 147 -13.40 8.47 -25.29
N TYR A 148 -14.29 9.45 -25.12
CA TYR A 148 -14.07 10.80 -25.64
C TYR A 148 -12.83 11.45 -25.00
N ALA A 149 -12.69 11.36 -23.67
CA ALA A 149 -11.53 11.89 -22.97
C ALA A 149 -10.23 11.20 -23.39
N MET A 150 -10.25 9.88 -23.63
CA MET A 150 -9.09 9.16 -24.15
C MET A 150 -8.67 9.60 -25.56
N GLU A 151 -9.61 9.95 -26.42
CA GLU A 151 -9.33 10.40 -27.80
C GLU A 151 -8.83 11.85 -27.85
N ASN A 152 -9.18 12.68 -26.86
CA ASN A 152 -8.92 14.12 -26.86
C ASN A 152 -7.85 14.57 -25.84
N CYS A 153 -7.24 13.64 -25.10
CA CYS A 153 -6.15 13.93 -24.17
C CYS A 153 -4.87 13.23 -24.58
N GLU A 154 -3.73 13.92 -24.49
CA GLU A 154 -2.45 13.46 -25.04
C GLU A 154 -1.60 12.67 -24.04
N GLY A 155 -1.93 12.73 -22.75
CA GLY A 155 -1.09 12.23 -21.66
C GLY A 155 -1.28 10.74 -21.32
N GLY A 156 -2.23 10.07 -21.98
CA GLY A 156 -2.56 8.67 -21.73
C GLY A 156 -3.39 8.45 -20.46
N MET A 157 -3.67 7.17 -20.17
CA MET A 157 -4.58 6.75 -19.12
C MET A 157 -3.90 5.79 -18.13
N VAL A 158 -4.15 6.02 -16.84
CA VAL A 158 -3.72 5.12 -15.76
C VAL A 158 -4.95 4.61 -15.02
N ASN A 159 -4.92 3.32 -14.69
CA ASN A 159 -5.96 2.68 -13.92
C ASN A 159 -5.58 2.65 -12.44
N ALA A 160 -6.38 3.31 -11.60
CA ALA A 160 -6.18 3.41 -10.16
C ALA A 160 -7.32 2.73 -9.40
N ALA A 161 -6.97 2.06 -8.30
CA ALA A 161 -7.93 1.56 -7.34
C ALA A 161 -7.95 2.48 -6.12
N VAL A 162 -9.14 2.77 -5.60
CA VAL A 162 -9.36 3.55 -4.38
C VAL A 162 -10.39 2.85 -3.50
N GLU A 163 -10.39 3.16 -2.21
CA GLU A 163 -11.43 2.67 -1.31
C GLU A 163 -12.80 3.23 -1.75
N ASP A 164 -13.81 2.36 -1.82
CA ASP A 164 -15.16 2.74 -2.25
C ASP A 164 -15.89 3.44 -1.10
N THR A 165 -15.71 4.75 -0.98
CA THR A 165 -16.41 5.59 -0.01
C THR A 165 -17.09 6.77 -0.67
N ASN A 166 -18.13 7.28 0.00
CA ASN A 166 -18.78 8.54 -0.39
C ASN A 166 -17.72 9.65 -0.43
N GLY A 167 -17.60 10.34 -1.57
CA GLY A 167 -16.61 11.38 -1.78
C GLY A 167 -16.23 11.55 -3.24
N GLY A 168 -15.49 12.62 -3.54
CA GLY A 168 -14.94 12.85 -4.87
C GLY A 168 -13.70 12.00 -5.13
N ILE A 169 -13.32 11.85 -6.40
CA ILE A 169 -12.14 11.07 -6.81
C ILE A 169 -10.87 11.58 -6.13
N THR A 170 -10.67 12.90 -6.03
CA THR A 170 -9.48 13.49 -5.40
C THR A 170 -9.32 13.06 -3.94
N GLU A 171 -10.43 13.05 -3.18
CA GLU A 171 -10.43 12.61 -1.78
C GLU A 171 -10.14 11.10 -1.69
N ALA A 172 -10.78 10.31 -2.54
CA ALA A 172 -10.57 8.86 -2.58
C ALA A 172 -9.12 8.49 -2.92
N LEU A 173 -8.47 9.22 -3.85
CA LEU A 173 -7.07 9.05 -4.20
C LEU A 173 -6.13 9.38 -3.03
N GLY A 174 -6.40 10.47 -2.30
CA GLY A 174 -5.63 10.84 -1.11
C GLY A 174 -5.77 9.82 0.02
N LYS A 175 -6.98 9.26 0.21
CA LYS A 175 -7.24 8.21 1.18
C LYS A 175 -6.57 6.88 0.80
N GLY A 176 -6.52 6.58 -0.49
CA GLY A 176 -5.84 5.41 -1.06
C GLY A 176 -6.74 4.18 -1.15
N LEU A 177 -6.13 2.99 -1.05
CA LEU A 177 -6.78 1.70 -1.24
C LEU A 177 -6.45 0.71 -0.13
N LEU A 178 -7.28 -0.32 -0.03
CA LEU A 178 -7.04 -1.47 0.85
C LEU A 178 -6.38 -2.62 0.09
N LEU A 179 -5.28 -3.11 0.64
CA LEU A 179 -4.64 -4.35 0.23
C LEU A 179 -4.84 -5.40 1.32
N ILE A 180 -5.02 -6.65 0.92
CA ILE A 180 -5.01 -7.81 1.80
C ILE A 180 -3.69 -8.53 1.57
N TRP A 181 -3.05 -8.97 2.64
CA TRP A 181 -1.84 -9.77 2.56
C TRP A 181 -2.07 -11.22 2.98
N ASP A 182 -1.16 -12.09 2.55
CA ASP A 182 -1.11 -13.49 2.95
C ASP A 182 0.22 -13.81 3.65
N ALA A 183 0.13 -14.25 4.90
CA ALA A 183 1.27 -14.66 5.71
C ALA A 183 0.82 -15.66 6.79
N THR A 184 1.76 -16.49 7.26
CA THR A 184 1.51 -17.47 8.32
C THR A 184 0.94 -16.82 9.58
N ASN A 185 -0.09 -17.41 10.17
CA ASN A 185 -0.73 -16.90 11.37
C ASN A 185 0.25 -16.89 12.57
N CYS A 186 0.47 -15.69 13.11
CA CYS A 186 1.43 -15.43 14.18
C CYS A 186 0.83 -15.56 15.60
N SER A 187 -0.48 -15.73 15.73
CA SER A 187 -1.20 -15.66 17.01
C SER A 187 -0.73 -16.68 18.06
N GLN A 188 -0.48 -17.93 17.67
CA GLN A 188 -0.04 -18.96 18.62
C GLN A 188 1.34 -18.66 19.21
N CYS A 189 2.26 -18.17 18.38
CA CYS A 189 3.59 -17.76 18.81
C CYS A 189 3.51 -16.62 19.84
N ILE A 190 2.76 -15.56 19.52
CA ILE A 190 2.56 -14.42 20.42
C ILE A 190 1.93 -14.87 21.74
N ARG A 191 0.88 -15.71 21.70
CA ARG A 191 0.20 -16.22 22.90
C ARG A 191 1.11 -17.07 23.79
N SER A 192 2.12 -17.72 23.21
CA SER A 192 3.13 -18.48 23.95
C SER A 192 4.30 -17.65 24.46
N GLY A 193 4.28 -16.32 24.27
CA GLY A 193 5.35 -15.41 24.69
C GLY A 193 6.50 -15.29 23.68
N GLY A 194 6.30 -15.74 22.44
CA GLY A 194 7.28 -15.64 21.36
C GLY A 194 7.04 -14.45 20.43
N ARG A 195 7.98 -14.24 19.52
CA ARG A 195 7.91 -13.25 18.43
C ARG A 195 8.08 -13.95 17.09
N CYS A 196 7.22 -13.63 16.16
CA CYS A 196 7.23 -14.26 14.85
C CYS A 196 8.36 -13.76 13.97
N GLY A 197 8.78 -14.62 13.07
CA GLY A 197 9.70 -14.27 12.01
C GLY A 197 9.73 -15.35 10.95
N PHE A 198 10.72 -15.22 10.08
CA PHE A 198 10.90 -16.07 8.93
C PHE A 198 12.38 -16.41 8.78
N ASP A 199 12.67 -17.69 8.77
CA ASP A 199 13.98 -18.23 8.45
C ASP A 199 14.14 -18.21 6.93
N ARG A 200 15.05 -17.37 6.44
CA ARG A 200 15.26 -17.19 5.00
C ARG A 200 16.06 -18.34 4.38
N ASP A 201 16.86 -19.05 5.16
CA ASP A 201 17.67 -20.17 4.68
C ASP A 201 16.78 -21.40 4.49
N MET A 202 15.89 -21.66 5.45
CA MET A 202 14.93 -22.77 5.38
C MET A 202 13.62 -22.40 4.68
N TYR A 203 13.45 -21.12 4.32
CA TYR A 203 12.23 -20.55 3.76
C TYR A 203 10.97 -20.91 4.57
N ALA A 204 11.06 -20.79 5.90
CA ALA A 204 10.04 -21.26 6.83
C ALA A 204 9.70 -20.23 7.91
N PHE A 205 8.42 -20.18 8.30
CA PHE A 205 8.00 -19.45 9.48
C PHE A 205 8.70 -19.99 10.74
N ARG A 206 9.10 -19.07 11.63
CA ARG A 206 9.66 -19.39 12.94
C ARG A 206 8.99 -18.57 14.03
N CYS A 207 8.76 -19.22 15.17
CA CYS A 207 8.47 -18.56 16.42
C CYS A 207 9.76 -18.41 17.21
N TYR A 208 10.31 -17.20 17.28
CA TYR A 208 11.47 -16.91 18.12
C TYR A 208 11.03 -16.77 19.56
N CYS A 209 11.58 -17.62 20.42
CA CYS A 209 11.30 -17.64 21.85
C CYS A 209 12.55 -17.24 22.63
N PRO A 210 12.40 -16.90 23.93
CA PRO A 210 13.55 -16.54 24.76
C PRO A 210 14.63 -17.62 24.85
N ASP A 211 14.25 -18.90 24.73
CA ASP A 211 15.15 -20.05 24.71
C ASP A 211 15.75 -20.27 23.32
N ARG A 212 14.92 -20.66 22.34
CA ARG A 212 15.34 -20.97 20.96
C ARG A 212 14.19 -20.78 19.97
N PRO A 213 14.47 -20.76 18.66
CA PRO A 213 13.42 -20.77 17.65
C PRO A 213 12.62 -22.09 17.68
N HIS A 214 11.29 -21.99 17.60
CA HIS A 214 10.35 -23.11 17.46
C HIS A 214 9.54 -22.97 16.17
N ALA A 215 8.87 -24.04 15.73
CA ALA A 215 8.15 -24.04 14.46
C ALA A 215 6.84 -23.22 14.50
N VAL A 216 6.10 -23.22 15.60
CA VAL A 216 4.75 -22.61 15.68
C VAL A 216 4.57 -21.74 16.91
N ARG A 217 5.00 -22.23 18.07
CA ARG A 217 4.85 -21.61 19.39
C ARG A 217 6.00 -21.98 20.31
N CYS A 218 6.24 -21.18 21.34
CA CYS A 218 7.18 -21.52 22.40
C CYS A 218 6.64 -22.71 23.19
N VAL A 219 7.41 -23.79 23.22
CA VAL A 219 7.16 -24.93 24.10
C VAL A 219 8.28 -24.99 25.12
N THR A 220 7.92 -24.90 26.40
CA THR A 220 8.82 -25.30 27.47
C THR A 220 9.07 -26.79 27.33
N GLY A 221 10.34 -27.19 27.29
CA GLY A 221 10.67 -28.61 27.23
C GLY A 221 10.05 -29.33 28.43
N MET A 222 9.15 -30.28 28.18
CA MET A 222 8.90 -31.35 29.15
C MET A 222 10.20 -32.14 29.26
N TYR A 223 11.04 -31.80 30.24
CA TYR A 223 11.96 -32.79 30.77
C TYR A 223 11.09 -33.87 31.38
N LEU A 224 10.93 -34.99 30.65
CA LEU A 224 10.54 -36.24 31.27
C LEU A 224 11.69 -36.59 32.22
N ILE A 225 11.43 -36.42 33.53
CA ILE A 225 12.28 -36.88 34.61
C ILE A 225 12.04 -38.39 34.78
#